data_AF-A0A7X1NL01-F1
#
_entry.id   AF-A0A7X1NL01-F1
#
_cell.length_a   1.000
_cell.length_b   1.000
_cell.length_c   1.000
_cell.angle_alpha   90.00
_cell.angle_beta   90.00
_cell.angle_gamma   90.00
#
_symmetry.space_group_name_H-M   'P 1'
#
loop_
_entity.id
_entity.type
_entity.pdbx_description
1 polymer ?
#
loop_
_entity_poly.entity_id
_entity_poly.type
_entity_poly.pdbx_seq_one_letter_code
_entity_poly.pdbx_strand_id
1 'polypeptide(L)'
;MTMERIAIGNKALTLAKAVKEPQFSMKTVLTLDPFDYVDLWLRREHKDEALHYWRQARNIHRAAGGLPIESAPLVLYYCFMNAAKALLSAKGIAFNPYHGVGAHLIRGPNSRIMLSNEGIAIKQQGIVPALISYFGEAEPSPHHSLEDVLYNLVCVHRTYCLSYANKRERFIPLKTAAFLRDPRIR
;
A
#
# COMPACT_ATOMS: atom_id res chain seq x y z
N MET A 1 -20.45 -32.23 2.98
CA MET A 1 -20.71 -31.51 1.71
C MET A 1 -19.41 -30.94 1.21
N THR A 2 -18.96 -31.35 0.04
CA THR A 2 -17.80 -30.78 -0.65
C THR A 2 -18.17 -29.41 -1.21
N MET A 3 -17.60 -28.35 -0.66
CA MET A 3 -17.79 -27.00 -1.19
C MET A 3 -16.95 -26.82 -2.46
N GLU A 4 -17.59 -26.46 -3.56
CA GLU A 4 -16.93 -26.23 -4.84
C GLU A 4 -16.17 -24.90 -4.81
N ARG A 5 -14.90 -24.90 -5.23
CA ARG A 5 -14.12 -23.68 -5.37
C ARG A 5 -14.56 -22.90 -6.61
N ILE A 6 -14.76 -21.60 -6.45
CA ILE A 6 -15.03 -20.72 -7.58
C ILE A 6 -13.74 -20.58 -8.41
N ALA A 7 -13.84 -20.84 -9.70
CA ALA A 7 -12.75 -20.70 -10.67
C ALA A 7 -13.18 -19.83 -11.86
N ILE A 8 -12.22 -19.13 -12.46
CA ILE A 8 -12.39 -18.44 -13.73
C ILE A 8 -11.44 -19.09 -14.73
N GLY A 9 -12.00 -19.74 -15.75
CA GLY A 9 -11.24 -20.66 -16.61
C GLY A 9 -10.61 -21.79 -15.78
N ASN A 10 -9.31 -22.01 -15.96
CA ASN A 10 -8.57 -23.07 -15.25
C ASN A 10 -7.92 -22.59 -13.93
N LYS A 11 -8.26 -21.40 -13.43
CA LYS A 11 -7.66 -20.82 -12.21
C LYS A 11 -8.68 -20.64 -11.10
N ALA A 12 -8.41 -21.21 -9.93
CA ALA A 12 -9.20 -20.96 -8.73
C ALA A 12 -9.03 -19.50 -8.28
N LEU A 13 -10.12 -18.85 -7.88
CA LEU A 13 -10.07 -17.50 -7.33
C LEU A 13 -9.39 -17.53 -5.95
N THR A 14 -8.50 -16.57 -5.73
CA THR A 14 -7.80 -16.35 -4.46
C THR A 14 -8.02 -14.91 -3.99
N LEU A 15 -7.89 -14.66 -2.68
CA LEU A 15 -7.83 -13.29 -2.18
C LEU A 15 -6.68 -12.55 -2.89
N ALA A 16 -7.03 -11.52 -3.65
CA ALA A 16 -6.06 -10.63 -4.26
C ALA A 16 -5.62 -9.55 -3.25
N LYS A 17 -4.55 -8.83 -3.56
CA LYS A 17 -4.09 -7.63 -2.83
C LYS A 17 -5.20 -6.56 -2.83
N ALA A 18 -4.98 -5.41 -2.18
CA ALA A 18 -5.86 -4.26 -2.34
C ALA A 18 -5.98 -3.91 -3.85
N VAL A 19 -7.15 -4.18 -4.44
CA VAL A 19 -7.46 -3.87 -5.84
C VAL A 19 -8.79 -3.16 -5.88
N LYS A 20 -8.81 -1.97 -6.48
CA LYS A 20 -10.04 -1.27 -6.84
C LYS A 20 -10.47 -1.74 -8.24
N GLU A 21 -11.70 -2.26 -8.33
CA GLU A 21 -12.30 -2.75 -9.59
C GLU A 21 -11.44 -3.80 -10.33
N PRO A 22 -11.18 -4.97 -9.72
CA PRO A 22 -10.37 -6.01 -10.35
C PRO A 22 -11.01 -6.53 -11.64
N GLN A 23 -10.22 -6.56 -12.72
CA GLN A 23 -10.64 -7.10 -14.01
C GLN A 23 -10.21 -8.55 -14.18
N PHE A 24 -10.99 -9.49 -13.63
CA PHE A 24 -10.63 -10.92 -13.64
C PHE A 24 -10.77 -11.62 -15.00
N SER A 25 -11.48 -11.02 -15.96
CA SER A 25 -11.67 -11.54 -17.32
C SER A 25 -10.56 -11.15 -18.29
N MET A 26 -9.59 -10.33 -17.86
CA MET A 26 -8.48 -9.89 -18.70
C MET A 26 -7.49 -11.03 -18.95
N LYS A 27 -6.86 -11.02 -20.13
CA LYS A 27 -5.77 -11.96 -20.46
C LYS A 27 -4.66 -11.82 -19.42
N THR A 28 -4.24 -12.94 -18.82
CA THR A 28 -3.08 -12.94 -17.92
C THR A 28 -1.84 -12.55 -18.71
N VAL A 29 -1.09 -11.58 -18.22
CA VAL A 29 0.22 -11.22 -18.77
C VAL A 29 1.30 -11.84 -17.92
N LEU A 30 2.17 -12.62 -18.55
CA LEU A 30 3.38 -13.16 -17.92
C LEU A 30 4.46 -12.10 -18.02
N THR A 31 5.00 -11.66 -16.89
CA THR A 31 6.12 -10.72 -16.82
C THR A 31 7.13 -11.19 -15.77
N LEU A 32 8.41 -10.95 -16.05
CA LEU A 32 9.51 -11.17 -15.10
C LEU A 32 9.70 -9.97 -14.17
N ASP A 33 9.35 -8.77 -14.63
CA ASP A 33 9.44 -7.52 -13.86
C ASP A 33 8.09 -6.78 -13.93
N PRO A 34 7.40 -6.57 -12.81
CA PRO A 34 6.19 -5.75 -12.76
C PRO A 34 6.41 -4.31 -13.27
N PHE A 35 7.62 -3.74 -13.11
CA PHE A 35 7.93 -2.42 -13.65
C PHE A 35 7.84 -2.36 -15.17
N ASP A 36 8.34 -3.38 -15.88
CA ASP A 36 8.29 -3.42 -17.35
C ASP A 36 6.86 -3.55 -17.86
N TYR A 37 6.04 -4.39 -17.21
CA TYR A 37 4.65 -4.55 -17.58
C TYR A 37 3.87 -3.24 -17.48
N VAL A 38 4.00 -2.55 -16.34
CA VAL A 38 3.27 -1.29 -16.11
C VAL A 38 3.82 -0.16 -17.01
N ASP A 39 5.12 -0.10 -17.29
CA ASP A 39 5.71 0.86 -18.25
C ASP A 39 5.10 0.68 -19.64
N LEU A 40 5.05 -0.57 -20.14
CA LEU A 40 4.45 -0.92 -21.43
C LEU A 40 2.96 -0.54 -21.48
N TRP A 41 2.20 -0.84 -20.42
CA TRP A 41 0.79 -0.49 -20.32
C TRP A 41 0.59 1.03 -20.35
N LEU A 42 1.33 1.79 -19.54
CA LEU A 42 1.24 3.24 -19.47
C LEU A 42 1.58 3.91 -20.81
N ARG A 43 2.59 3.40 -21.55
CA ARG A 43 2.89 3.85 -22.91
C ARG A 43 1.73 3.62 -23.87
N ARG A 44 1.14 2.42 -23.85
CA ARG A 44 0.05 2.05 -24.76
C ARG A 44 -1.21 2.88 -24.52
N GLU A 45 -1.47 3.24 -23.28
CA GLU A 45 -2.62 4.04 -22.87
C GLU A 45 -2.33 5.56 -22.87
N HIS A 46 -1.17 5.99 -23.42
CA HIS A 46 -0.75 7.39 -23.54
C HIS A 46 -0.78 8.17 -22.21
N LYS A 47 -0.31 7.53 -21.12
CA LYS A 47 -0.27 8.10 -19.77
C LYS A 47 1.11 8.66 -19.43
N ASP A 48 1.54 9.69 -20.16
CA ASP A 48 2.93 10.19 -20.12
C ASP A 48 3.38 10.67 -18.73
N GLU A 49 2.54 11.39 -17.99
CA GLU A 49 2.87 11.85 -16.64
C GLU A 49 3.04 10.67 -15.67
N ALA A 50 2.09 9.72 -15.71
CA ALA A 50 2.17 8.52 -14.88
C ALA A 50 3.40 7.67 -15.22
N LEU A 51 3.72 7.56 -16.51
CA LEU A 51 4.91 6.87 -17.02
C LEU A 51 6.19 7.50 -16.49
N HIS A 52 6.26 8.84 -16.43
CA HIS A 52 7.38 9.56 -15.86
C HIS A 52 7.60 9.18 -14.39
N TYR A 53 6.56 9.28 -13.54
CA TYR A 53 6.67 8.88 -12.13
C TYR A 53 6.99 7.39 -11.97
N TRP A 54 6.42 6.53 -12.80
CA TRP A 54 6.67 5.08 -12.73
C TRP A 54 8.14 4.74 -12.99
N ARG A 55 8.76 5.37 -13.97
CA ARG A 55 10.19 5.21 -14.25
C ARG A 55 11.08 5.75 -13.13
N GLN A 56 10.70 6.88 -12.53
CA GLN A 56 11.40 7.38 -11.34
C GLN A 56 11.33 6.34 -10.22
N ALA A 57 10.15 5.79 -9.92
CA ALA A 57 9.97 4.74 -8.92
C ALA A 57 10.88 3.53 -9.20
N ARG A 58 10.93 3.07 -10.46
CA ARG A 58 11.81 1.96 -10.89
C ARG A 58 13.28 2.25 -10.61
N ASN A 59 13.75 3.44 -11.00
CA ASN A 59 15.16 3.80 -10.84
C ASN A 59 15.54 3.95 -9.37
N ILE A 60 14.64 4.52 -8.56
CA ILE A 60 14.83 4.65 -7.11
C ILE A 60 14.83 3.28 -6.43
N HIS A 61 13.94 2.36 -6.83
CA HIS A 61 13.94 0.98 -6.36
C HIS A 61 15.27 0.26 -6.65
N ARG A 62 15.78 0.39 -7.89
CA ARG A 62 17.08 -0.18 -8.27
C ARG A 62 18.22 0.42 -7.45
N ALA A 63 18.22 1.73 -7.25
CA ALA A 63 19.22 2.40 -6.42
C ALA A 63 19.18 1.90 -4.97
N ALA A 64 17.98 1.74 -4.40
CA ALA A 64 17.81 1.23 -3.04
C ALA A 64 18.38 -0.18 -2.84
N GLY A 65 18.34 -1.04 -3.87
CA GLY A 65 18.88 -2.40 -3.80
C GLY A 65 20.39 -2.48 -3.57
N GLY A 66 21.14 -1.40 -3.81
CA GLY A 66 22.57 -1.30 -3.53
C GLY A 66 22.91 -0.62 -2.19
N LEU A 67 21.92 -0.17 -1.43
CA LEU A 67 22.14 0.57 -0.18
C LEU A 67 22.12 -0.35 1.05
N PRO A 68 22.86 0.01 2.11
CA PRO A 68 22.71 -0.61 3.42
C PRO A 68 21.28 -0.47 3.96
N ILE A 69 20.87 -1.38 4.84
CA ILE A 69 19.51 -1.43 5.40
C ILE A 69 19.13 -0.17 6.18
N GLU A 70 20.12 0.58 6.69
CA GLU A 70 19.93 1.83 7.42
C GLU A 70 19.58 3.00 6.49
N SER A 71 20.05 2.96 5.24
CA SER A 71 19.91 4.05 4.27
C SER A 71 18.85 3.77 3.19
N ALA A 72 18.59 2.49 2.90
CA ALA A 72 17.57 2.07 1.95
C ALA A 72 16.15 2.60 2.25
N PRO A 73 15.67 2.73 3.51
CA PRO A 73 14.29 3.08 3.80
C PRO A 73 13.84 4.44 3.24
N LEU A 74 14.69 5.46 3.33
CA LEU A 74 14.36 6.79 2.79
C LEU A 74 14.24 6.75 1.26
N VAL A 75 15.13 6.01 0.60
CA VAL A 75 15.12 5.85 -0.85
C VAL A 75 13.88 5.06 -1.29
N LEU A 76 13.57 3.95 -0.61
CA LEU A 76 12.35 3.17 -0.85
C LEU A 76 11.07 3.99 -0.60
N TYR A 77 11.08 4.88 0.39
CA TYR A 77 9.98 5.82 0.61
C TYR A 77 9.69 6.67 -0.65
N TYR A 78 10.74 7.24 -1.27
CA TYR A 78 10.58 7.99 -2.53
C TYR A 78 10.18 7.10 -3.72
N CYS A 79 10.57 5.82 -3.72
CA CYS A 79 10.06 4.86 -4.70
C CYS A 79 8.55 4.69 -4.57
N PHE A 80 8.05 4.38 -3.37
CA PHE A 80 6.61 4.23 -3.13
C PHE A 80 5.83 5.50 -3.39
N MET A 81 6.39 6.66 -3.02
CA MET A 81 5.78 7.95 -3.30
C MET A 81 5.61 8.18 -4.81
N ASN A 82 6.62 7.87 -5.63
CA ASN A 82 6.50 7.98 -7.08
C ASN A 82 5.56 6.91 -7.68
N ALA A 83 5.53 5.69 -7.14
CA ALA A 83 4.55 4.69 -7.55
C ALA A 83 3.11 5.14 -7.26
N ALA A 84 2.87 5.81 -6.13
CA ALA A 84 1.58 6.40 -5.80
C ALA A 84 1.20 7.55 -6.75
N LYS A 85 2.13 8.44 -7.08
CA LYS A 85 1.91 9.49 -8.09
C LYS A 85 1.56 8.89 -9.45
N ALA A 86 2.28 7.85 -9.88
CA ALA A 86 1.99 7.14 -11.12
C ALA A 86 0.57 6.57 -11.14
N LEU A 87 0.13 5.94 -10.05
CA LEU A 87 -1.23 5.43 -9.92
C LEU A 87 -2.27 6.55 -10.03
N LEU A 88 -2.12 7.64 -9.26
CA LEU A 88 -3.06 8.75 -9.25
C LEU A 88 -3.13 9.44 -10.62
N SER A 89 -1.99 9.75 -11.25
CA SER A 89 -1.93 10.31 -12.60
C SER A 89 -2.55 9.37 -13.64
N ALA A 90 -2.30 8.05 -13.57
CA ALA A 90 -2.87 7.09 -14.51
C ALA A 90 -4.40 7.06 -14.43
N LYS A 91 -4.94 7.22 -13.22
CA LYS A 91 -6.37 7.28 -12.92
C LYS A 91 -7.00 8.67 -13.11
N GLY A 92 -6.21 9.68 -13.49
CA GLY A 92 -6.70 11.04 -13.73
C GLY A 92 -7.15 11.76 -12.45
N ILE A 93 -6.57 11.39 -11.30
CA ILE A 93 -6.89 11.98 -10.00
C ILE A 93 -5.95 13.14 -9.75
N ALA A 94 -6.51 14.33 -9.47
CA ALA A 94 -5.73 15.50 -9.12
C ALA A 94 -5.12 15.34 -7.71
N PHE A 95 -3.86 15.72 -7.54
CA PHE A 95 -3.17 15.71 -6.26
C PHE A 95 -2.07 16.76 -6.23
N ASN A 96 -1.69 17.20 -5.04
CA ASN A 96 -0.52 18.04 -4.85
C ASN A 96 0.73 17.15 -4.72
N PRO A 97 1.88 17.50 -5.33
CA PRO A 97 3.01 16.58 -5.49
C PRO A 97 3.85 16.32 -4.23
N TYR A 98 3.44 16.85 -3.08
CA TYR A 98 4.04 16.59 -1.77
C TYR A 98 3.31 15.45 -1.03
N HIS A 99 3.96 14.87 -0.02
CA HIS A 99 3.51 13.63 0.62
C HIS A 99 2.11 13.67 1.24
N GLY A 100 1.66 14.83 1.73
CA GLY A 100 0.36 14.95 2.38
C GLY A 100 0.34 14.49 3.85
N VAL A 101 1.52 14.30 4.45
CA VAL A 101 1.70 14.03 5.87
C VAL A 101 2.76 14.96 6.46
N GLY A 102 2.73 15.15 7.77
CA GLY A 102 3.74 15.91 8.52
C GLY A 102 3.89 15.38 9.95
N ALA A 103 4.92 15.85 10.65
CA ALA A 103 5.09 15.53 12.07
C ALA A 103 3.97 16.17 12.90
N HIS A 104 3.50 15.44 13.91
CA HIS A 104 2.56 15.92 14.92
C HIS A 104 3.12 15.59 16.30
N LEU A 105 3.64 16.61 16.99
CA LEU A 105 4.18 16.45 18.33
C LEU A 105 3.01 16.39 19.33
N ILE A 106 2.78 15.20 19.89
CA ILE A 106 1.79 14.99 20.96
C ILE A 106 2.47 15.19 22.33
N ARG A 107 3.79 14.96 22.39
CA ARG A 107 4.58 15.06 23.62
C ARG A 107 4.65 16.50 24.18
N GLY A 108 4.67 16.61 25.51
CA GLY A 108 4.98 17.85 26.21
C GLY A 108 6.48 18.18 26.20
N PRO A 109 6.89 19.41 26.58
CA PRO A 109 8.27 19.89 26.47
C PRO A 109 9.33 19.02 27.17
N ASN A 110 8.97 18.36 28.28
CA ASN A 110 9.87 17.56 29.11
C ASN A 110 9.54 16.06 29.09
N SER A 111 8.67 15.62 28.17
CA SER A 111 8.28 14.21 28.09
C SER A 111 9.34 13.38 27.38
N ARG A 112 9.57 12.15 27.87
CA ARG A 112 10.40 11.16 27.18
C ARG A 112 9.80 10.85 25.80
N ILE A 113 10.64 10.68 24.79
CA ILE A 113 10.22 10.28 23.45
C ILE A 113 9.71 8.83 23.48
N MET A 114 8.47 8.62 23.05
CA MET A 114 7.79 7.33 22.96
C MET A 114 6.95 7.27 21.69
N LEU A 115 6.74 6.09 21.11
CA LEU A 115 5.89 5.97 19.92
C LEU A 115 4.44 6.45 20.15
N SER A 116 3.97 6.39 21.40
CA SER A 116 2.64 6.86 21.79
C SER A 116 2.50 8.38 21.82
N ASN A 117 3.62 9.12 21.86
CA ASN A 117 3.62 10.59 21.95
C ASN A 117 4.37 11.30 20.80
N GLU A 118 4.91 10.53 19.86
CA GLU A 118 5.26 10.99 18.52
C GLU A 118 4.11 10.66 17.58
N GLY A 119 3.75 11.59 16.69
CA GLY A 119 2.64 11.39 15.79
C GLY A 119 2.87 11.92 14.38
N ILE A 120 1.93 11.57 13.52
CA ILE A 120 1.78 12.09 12.18
C ILE A 120 0.46 12.86 12.07
N ALA A 121 0.48 13.92 11.27
CA ALA A 121 -0.71 14.63 10.83
C ALA A 121 -0.89 14.42 9.33
N ILE A 122 -2.06 13.90 8.95
CA ILE A 122 -2.53 13.88 7.57
C ILE A 122 -2.98 15.29 7.21
N LYS A 123 -2.42 15.84 6.13
CA LYS A 123 -2.74 17.18 5.63
C LYS A 123 -4.02 17.13 4.80
N GLN A 124 -4.62 18.29 4.52
CA GLN A 124 -5.84 18.36 3.69
C GLN A 124 -5.61 18.01 2.21
N GLN A 125 -4.37 18.19 1.73
CA GLN A 125 -3.97 17.97 0.34
C GLN A 125 -2.64 17.23 0.30
N GLY A 126 -2.35 16.59 -0.84
CA GLY A 126 -1.12 15.82 -1.06
C GLY A 126 -1.41 14.40 -1.53
N ILE A 127 -0.36 13.59 -1.60
CA ILE A 127 -0.45 12.21 -2.10
C ILE A 127 -1.29 11.31 -1.18
N VAL A 128 -1.06 11.35 0.14
CA VAL A 128 -1.82 10.51 1.10
C VAL A 128 -3.32 10.81 1.06
N PRO A 129 -3.79 12.08 1.16
CA PRO A 129 -5.22 12.40 1.02
C PRO A 129 -5.83 11.96 -0.32
N ALA A 130 -5.07 12.10 -1.41
CA ALA A 130 -5.53 11.65 -2.72
C ALA A 130 -5.65 10.11 -2.81
N LEU A 131 -4.75 9.36 -2.16
CA LEU A 131 -4.85 7.90 -2.07
C LEU A 131 -6.05 7.46 -1.22
N ILE A 132 -6.29 8.10 -0.08
CA ILE A 132 -7.47 7.84 0.78
C ILE A 132 -8.74 8.00 -0.05
N SER A 133 -8.87 9.12 -0.77
CA SER A 133 -9.98 9.38 -1.68
C SER A 133 -10.06 8.34 -2.82
N TYR A 134 -8.93 7.96 -3.41
CA TYR A 134 -8.90 6.96 -4.48
C TYR A 134 -9.42 5.60 -4.02
N PHE A 135 -8.99 5.10 -2.85
CA PHE A 135 -9.43 3.80 -2.35
C PHE A 135 -10.81 3.85 -1.69
N GLY A 136 -11.35 5.04 -1.41
CA GLY A 136 -12.63 5.18 -0.73
C GLY A 136 -12.57 4.73 0.73
N GLU A 137 -11.39 4.80 1.34
CA GLU A 137 -11.20 4.47 2.74
C GLU A 137 -11.52 5.71 3.58
N ALA A 138 -12.41 5.56 4.56
CA ALA A 138 -12.73 6.66 5.48
C ALA A 138 -11.56 6.81 6.47
N GLU A 139 -10.97 7.99 6.53
CA GLU A 139 -9.98 8.33 7.55
C GLU A 139 -10.68 9.05 8.72
N PRO A 140 -10.92 8.37 9.86
CA PRO A 140 -11.64 8.95 10.98
C PRO A 140 -10.87 10.06 11.69
N SER A 141 -9.53 10.12 11.55
CA SER A 141 -8.70 11.10 12.27
C SER A 141 -7.60 11.67 11.37
N PRO A 142 -7.37 12.99 11.36
CA PRO A 142 -6.19 13.55 10.70
C PRO A 142 -4.90 13.34 11.52
N HIS A 143 -4.98 12.79 12.74
CA HIS A 143 -3.84 12.64 13.64
C HIS A 143 -3.73 11.21 14.16
N HIS A 144 -2.52 10.65 14.10
CA HIS A 144 -2.20 9.31 14.62
C HIS A 144 -0.86 9.35 15.36
N SER A 145 -0.74 8.56 16.42
CA SER A 145 0.57 8.29 17.02
C SER A 145 1.35 7.31 16.13
N LEU A 146 2.69 7.32 16.23
CA LEU A 146 3.51 6.29 15.59
C LEU A 146 3.18 4.90 16.14
N GLU A 147 2.75 4.82 17.40
CA GLU A 147 2.25 3.59 18.01
C GLU A 147 1.06 3.04 17.23
N ASP A 148 0.05 3.88 16.95
CA ASP A 148 -1.14 3.49 16.19
C ASP A 148 -0.76 3.03 14.77
N VAL A 149 0.04 3.83 14.06
CA VAL A 149 0.47 3.51 12.69
C VAL A 149 1.23 2.17 12.64
N LEU A 150 2.29 2.02 13.44
CA LEU A 150 3.14 0.81 13.40
C LEU A 150 2.40 -0.44 13.86
N TYR A 151 1.50 -0.32 14.84
CA TYR A 151 0.67 -1.43 15.29
C TYR A 151 -0.32 -1.90 14.20
N ASN A 152 -0.71 -1.03 13.27
CA ASN A 152 -1.63 -1.37 12.17
C ASN A 152 -0.92 -1.76 10.85
N LEU A 153 0.41 -1.79 10.80
CA LEU A 153 1.16 -2.18 9.60
C LEU A 153 1.53 -3.67 9.59
N VAL A 154 0.89 -4.45 8.73
CA VAL A 154 1.06 -5.91 8.62
C VAL A 154 2.53 -6.34 8.54
N CYS A 155 3.34 -5.66 7.72
CA CYS A 155 4.73 -6.05 7.46
C CYS A 155 5.67 -5.86 8.66
N VAL A 156 5.31 -5.01 9.63
CA VAL A 156 6.11 -4.75 10.84
C VAL A 156 5.43 -5.20 12.12
N HIS A 157 4.14 -5.59 12.06
CA HIS A 157 3.32 -5.90 13.22
C HIS A 157 3.94 -6.94 14.16
N ARG A 158 4.49 -8.03 13.61
CA ARG A 158 5.11 -9.07 14.42
C ARG A 158 6.32 -8.54 15.20
N THR A 159 7.19 -7.78 14.53
CA THR A 159 8.34 -7.13 15.17
C THR A 159 7.89 -6.12 16.23
N TYR A 160 6.81 -5.38 15.95
CA TYR A 160 6.20 -4.47 16.90
C TYR A 160 5.70 -5.20 18.16
N CYS A 161 4.92 -6.28 18.03
CA CYS A 161 4.41 -7.05 19.17
C CYS A 161 5.53 -7.75 19.97
N LEU A 162 6.62 -8.16 19.33
CA LEU A 162 7.81 -8.67 20.02
C LEU A 162 8.51 -7.59 20.85
N SER A 163 8.50 -6.34 20.38
CA SER A 163 9.11 -5.20 21.07
C SER A 163 8.21 -4.65 22.18
N TYR A 164 6.89 -4.72 21.99
CA TYR A 164 5.86 -4.25 22.93
C TYR A 164 4.99 -5.42 23.37
N ALA A 165 5.51 -6.26 24.27
CA ALA A 165 4.89 -7.52 24.69
C ALA A 165 3.49 -7.37 25.34
N ASN A 166 3.12 -6.16 25.76
CA ASN A 166 1.78 -5.84 26.26
C ASN A 166 0.73 -5.66 25.14
N LYS A 167 1.15 -5.60 23.88
CA LYS A 167 0.28 -5.48 22.70
C LYS A 167 -0.01 -6.87 22.13
N ARG A 168 -1.27 -7.10 21.75
CA ARG A 168 -1.73 -8.41 21.24
C ARG A 168 -1.58 -8.48 19.72
N GLU A 169 -1.40 -9.68 19.20
CA GLU A 169 -1.45 -9.92 17.76
C GLU A 169 -2.82 -9.49 17.21
N ARG A 170 -2.82 -8.60 16.22
CA ARG A 170 -4.04 -8.09 15.56
C ARG A 170 -4.33 -8.87 14.28
N PHE A 171 -3.31 -9.38 13.60
CA PHE A 171 -3.46 -10.03 12.30
C PHE A 171 -3.55 -11.54 12.47
N ILE A 172 -4.60 -12.12 11.90
CA ILE A 172 -4.77 -13.56 11.87
C ILE A 172 -4.22 -14.07 10.55
N PRO A 173 -3.19 -14.95 10.54
CA PRO A 173 -2.67 -15.50 9.31
C PRO A 173 -3.70 -16.45 8.67
N LEU A 174 -4.18 -16.08 7.49
CA LEU A 174 -5.06 -16.94 6.70
C LEU A 174 -4.20 -17.95 5.92
N LYS A 175 -4.28 -19.24 6.27
CA LYS A 175 -3.51 -20.32 5.60
C LYS A 175 -4.21 -20.87 4.35
N THR A 176 -5.54 -20.98 4.39
CA THR A 176 -6.35 -21.63 3.35
C THR A 176 -7.61 -20.83 3.03
N ALA A 177 -7.43 -19.58 2.58
CA ALA A 177 -8.55 -18.78 2.10
C ALA A 177 -8.92 -19.17 0.65
N ALA A 178 -10.19 -19.41 0.39
CA ALA A 178 -10.72 -19.73 -0.94
C ALA A 178 -12.13 -19.17 -1.10
N PHE A 179 -12.50 -18.81 -2.33
CA PHE A 179 -13.88 -18.52 -2.67
C PHE A 179 -14.62 -19.83 -2.94
N LEU A 180 -15.73 -20.05 -2.25
CA LEU A 180 -16.52 -21.27 -2.31
C LEU A 180 -17.95 -20.93 -2.75
N ARG A 181 -18.56 -21.79 -3.57
CA ARG A 181 -19.97 -21.64 -3.96
C ARG A 181 -20.86 -22.06 -2.80
N ASP A 182 -21.81 -21.21 -2.41
CA ASP A 182 -22.82 -21.58 -1.42
C ASP A 182 -23.72 -22.68 -2.00
N PRO A 183 -23.76 -23.89 -1.41
CA PRO A 183 -24.60 -24.97 -1.92
C PRO A 183 -26.11 -24.66 -1.88
N ARG A 184 -26.54 -23.62 -1.16
CA ARG A 184 -27.94 -23.22 -1.00
C ARG A 184 -28.44 -22.26 -2.07
N ILE A 185 -27.53 -21.63 -2.82
CA ILE A 185 -27.85 -20.63 -3.85
C ILE A 185 -27.41 -21.25 -5.18
N ARG A 186 -28.37 -21.82 -5.92
CA ARG A 186 -28.15 -22.35 -7.27
C ARG A 186 -28.13 -21.24 -8.30
#